data_AF-A0A5C6QDI2-F1
#
_entry.id   AF-A0A5C6QDI2-F1
#
_cell.length_a   1.000
_cell.length_b   1.000
_cell.length_c   1.000
_cell.angle_alpha   90.00
_cell.angle_beta   90.00
_cell.angle_gamma   90.00
#
_symmetry.space_group_name_H-M   'P 1'
#
loop_
_entity.id
_entity.type
_entity.pdbx_description
1 polymer ?
#
loop_
_entity_poly.entity_id
_entity_poly.type
_entity_poly.pdbx_seq_one_letter_code
_entity_poly.pdbx_strand_id
1 'polypeptide(L)' 'MKLFFESDKTVKLSFRHYDTGKFRENENILSYKIDGDIITLTQDNGDLVTLTIRKDGSLFDDIGKAEYIELDE' A
#
# COMPACT_ATOMS: atom_id res chain seq x y z
N MET A 1 -0.03 -6.27 -4.29
CA MET A 1 0.15 -5.55 -3.00
C MET A 1 -1.24 -5.41 -2.38
N LYS A 2 -1.41 -5.14 -1.08
CA LYS A 2 -2.74 -4.85 -0.53
C LYS A 2 -2.64 -3.76 0.53
N LEU A 3 -3.59 -2.83 0.52
CA LEU A 3 -3.76 -1.81 1.57
C LEU A 3 -5.03 -2.09 2.37
N PHE A 4 -4.93 -1.96 3.68
CA PHE A 4 -6.03 -2.09 4.61
C PHE A 4 -6.07 -0.85 5.49
N PHE A 5 -7.10 -0.03 5.33
CA PHE A 5 -7.28 1.16 6.14
C PHE A 5 -7.84 0.73 7.50
N GLU A 6 -7.00 0.79 8.54
CA GLU A 6 -7.37 0.33 9.89
C GLU A 6 -7.99 1.45 10.73
N SER A 7 -7.62 2.71 10.44
CA SER A 7 -8.16 3.89 11.12
C SER A 7 -8.12 5.13 10.20
N ASP A 8 -8.50 6.29 10.74
CA ASP A 8 -8.41 7.58 10.05
C ASP A 8 -6.97 8.03 9.73
N LYS A 9 -5.96 7.39 10.36
CA LYS A 9 -4.55 7.81 10.28
C LYS A 9 -3.59 6.68 9.93
N THR A 10 -3.99 5.42 10.08
CA THR A 10 -3.13 4.26 9.86
C THR A 10 -3.67 3.33 8.79
N VAL A 11 -2.74 2.81 7.99
CA VAL A 11 -3.00 1.79 6.99
C VAL A 11 -2.01 0.65 7.17
N LYS A 12 -2.49 -0.58 7.06
CA LYS A 12 -1.63 -1.75 6.94
C LYS A 12 -1.34 -1.99 5.46
N LEU A 13 -0.05 -2.07 5.13
CA LEU A 13 0.47 -2.45 3.83
C LEU A 13 0.95 -3.91 3.89
N SER A 14 0.31 -4.79 3.12
CA SER A 14 0.80 -6.14 2.86
C SER A 14 1.43 -6.23 1.48
N PHE A 15 2.65 -6.74 1.40
CA PHE A 15 3.28 -7.11 0.14
C PHE A 15 3.83 -8.53 0.20
N ARG A 16 3.51 -9.29 -0.85
CA ARG A 16 4.09 -10.60 -1.08
C ARG A 16 5.28 -10.46 -2.00
N HIS A 17 6.42 -10.99 -1.58
CA HIS A 17 7.62 -11.05 -2.40
C HIS A 17 8.16 -12.47 -2.41
N TYR A 18 8.90 -12.80 -3.47
CA TYR A 18 9.60 -14.08 -3.55
C TYR A 18 11.02 -13.88 -2.99
N ASP A 19 11.34 -14.58 -1.90
CA ASP A 19 12.66 -14.57 -1.30
C ASP A 19 13.14 -16.02 -1.16
N THR A 20 14.36 -16.30 -1.63
CA THR A 20 15.04 -17.60 -1.48
C THR A 20 14.18 -18.83 -1.81
N GLY A 21 13.39 -18.76 -2.88
CA GLY A 21 12.59 -19.91 -3.34
C GLY A 21 11.25 -20.08 -2.62
N LYS A 22 10.85 -19.11 -1.78
CA LYS A 22 9.58 -19.14 -1.04
C LYS A 22 8.87 -17.80 -1.17
N PHE A 23 7.55 -17.84 -1.24
CA PHE A 23 6.75 -16.63 -1.07
C PHE A 23 6.79 -16.22 0.40
N ARG A 24 7.11 -14.95 0.64
CA ARG A 24 7.00 -14.31 1.94
C ARG A 24 6.01 -13.16 1.85
N GLU A 25 5.22 -13.01 2.89
CA GLU A 25 4.28 -11.91 3.04
C GLU A 25 4.76 -11.05 4.22
N ASN A 26 5.00 -9.78 3.95
CA ASN A 26 5.38 -8.80 4.97
C ASN A 26 4.22 -7.83 5.15
N GLU A 27 3.88 -7.57 6.40
CA GLU A 27 2.90 -6.57 6.79
C GLU A 27 3.61 -5.41 7.50
N ASN A 28 3.26 -4.19 7.13
CA ASN A 28 3.75 -2.98 7.79
C ASN A 28 2.57 -2.09 8.13
N ILE A 29 2.56 -1.55 9.35
CA ILE A 29 1.61 -0.51 9.73
C ILE A 29 2.28 0.83 9.44
N LEU A 30 1.60 1.66 8.65
CA LEU A 30 2.09 2.93 8.15
C LEU A 30 1.09 4.03 8.49
N SER A 31 1.60 5.24 8.70
CA SER A 31 0.75 6.42 8.67
C SER A 31 0.43 6.76 7.22
N TYR A 32 -0.76 7.31 6.95
CA TYR A 32 -1.09 7.74 5.59
C TYR A 32 -1.72 9.13 5.54
N LYS A 33 -1.60 9.78 4.39
CA LYS A 33 -2.28 11.02 4.03
C LYS A 33 -2.87 10.87 2.62
N ILE A 34 -4.09 11.33 2.43
CA ILE A 34 -4.76 11.38 1.12
C ILE A 34 -4.88 12.83 0.69
N ASP A 35 -4.49 13.12 -0.56
CA ASP A 35 -4.63 14.43 -1.20
C ASP A 35 -5.16 14.22 -2.63
N GLY A 36 -6.48 14.36 -2.80
CA GLY A 36 -7.16 14.00 -4.04
C GLY A 36 -6.93 12.53 -4.40
N ASP A 37 -6.31 12.30 -5.55
CA ASP A 37 -6.02 10.97 -6.09
C ASP A 37 -4.68 10.41 -5.58
N ILE A 38 -3.99 11.09 -4.66
CA ILE A 38 -2.67 10.68 -4.17
C ILE A 38 -2.76 10.19 -2.72
N ILE A 39 -2.20 9.03 -2.44
CA ILE A 39 -2.01 8.47 -1.10
C ILE A 39 -0.50 8.47 -0.80
N THR A 40 -0.10 9.15 0.26
CA THR A 40 1.27 9.12 0.78
C THR A 40 1.30 8.26 2.03
N LEU A 41 2.15 7.24 2.04
CA LEU A 41 2.41 6.36 3.18
C LEU A 41 3.75 6.73 3.80
N THR A 42 3.78 6.84 5.13
CA THR A 42 4.97 7.18 5.90
C THR A 42 5.24 6.11 6.93
N GLN A 43 6.47 5.59 6.89
CA GLN A 43 7.00 4.66 7.87
C GLN A 43 7.78 5.45 8.94
N ASP A 44 7.88 4.93 10.17
CA ASP A 44 8.46 5.68 11.31
C ASP A 44 9.92 6.13 11.10
N ASN A 45 10.65 5.47 10.21
CA ASN A 45 12.02 5.80 9.83
C ASN A 45 12.11 6.94 8.78
N GLY A 46 10.98 7.47 8.31
CA GLY A 46 10.90 8.52 7.31
C GLY A 46 10.78 8.02 5.86
N ASP A 47 10.72 6.70 5.63
CA ASP A 47 10.49 6.17 4.28
C ASP A 47 9.08 6.53 3.80
N LEU A 48 9.01 6.98 2.54
CA LEU A 48 7.78 7.46 1.89
C LEU A 48 7.44 6.60 0.68
N VAL A 49 6.21 6.09 0.64
CA VAL A 49 5.63 5.45 -0.55
C VAL A 49 4.46 6.30 -1.02
N THR A 50 4.47 6.69 -2.29
CA THR A 50 3.37 7.44 -2.91
C THR A 50 2.63 6.54 -3.88
N LEU A 51 1.31 6.52 -3.75
CA LEU A 51 0.39 5.74 -4.59
C LEU A 51 -0.60 6.71 -5.23
N THR A 52 -0.93 6.48 -6.49
CA THR A 52 -1.97 7.19 -7.22
C THR A 52 -3.19 6.29 -7.37
N ILE A 53 -4.35 6.80 -6.98
CA ILE A 53 -5.66 6.19 -7.23
C ILE A 53 -6.05 6.52 -8.67
N ARG A 54 -6.16 5.51 -9.51
CA ARG A 54 -6.64 5.66 -10.88
C ARG A 54 -8.17 5.78 -10.90
N LYS A 55 -8.72 6.24 -12.03
CA LYS A 55 -10.17 6.41 -12.21
C LYS A 55 -10.99 5.13 -12.07
N ASP A 56 -10.36 3.97 -12.28
CA ASP A 56 -10.97 2.65 -12.09
C ASP A 56 -10.87 2.14 -10.64
N GLY A 57 -10.33 2.96 -9.72
CA GLY A 57 -10.12 2.62 -8.32
C GLY A 57 -8.80 1.86 -8.06
N SER A 58 -8.06 1.48 -9.09
CA SER A 58 -6.79 0.76 -8.91
C SER A 58 -5.69 1.67 -8.38
N LEU A 59 -4.81 1.12 -7.54
CA LEU A 59 -3.65 1.83 -7.01
C LEU A 59 -2.43 1.59 -7.90
N PHE A 60 -1.71 2.67 -8.18
CA PHE A 60 -0.46 2.67 -8.93
C PHE A 60 0.64 3.34 -8.11
N ASP A 61 1.71 2.62 -7.79
CA ASP A 61 2.94 3.25 -7.32
C ASP A 61 3.79 3.67 -8.53
N ASP A 62 4.49 4.79 -8.41
CA ASP A 62 5.39 5.27 -9.48
C ASP A 62 6.57 4.30 -9.75
N ILE A 63 6.73 3.28 -8.90
CA ILE A 63 7.75 2.23 -8.95
C ILE A 63 7.22 0.95 -9.64
N GLY A 64 5.94 0.89 -10.02
CA GLY A 64 5.35 -0.17 -10.85
C GLY A 64 5.13 -1.54 -10.17
N LYS A 65 4.94 -1.59 -8.85
CA LYS A 65 4.78 -2.81 -8.04
C LYS A 65 3.44 -2.94 -7.30
N ALA A 66 2.51 -1.99 -7.45
CA ALA A 66 1.19 -2.03 -6.84
C ALA A 66 0.12 -2.67 -7.76
N GLU A 67 -0.50 -3.75 -7.30
CA GLU A 67 -1.80 -4.24 -7.78
C GLU A 67 -2.77 -4.17 -6.60
N TYR A 68 -4.00 -3.71 -6.82
CA TYR A 68 -5.08 -3.69 -5.81
C TYR A 68 -5.86 -5.01 -5.83
N ILE A 69 -6.31 -5.47 -4.66
CA ILE A 69 -7.28 -6.56 -4.53
C ILE A 69 -8.40 -6.03 -3.63
N GLU A 70 -9.57 -5.83 -4.22
CA GLU A 70 -10.82 -5.58 -3.50
C GLU A 70 -11.13 -6.84 -2.67
N LEU A 71 -11.41 -6.68 -1.38
CA LEU A 71 -11.89 -7.79 -0.56
C LEU A 71 -13.42 -7.73 -0.59
N ASP A 72 -14.01 -8.73 -1.22
CA ASP A 72 -15.43 -9.04 -1.03
C ASP A 72 -15.65 -9.34 0.47
N GLU A 73 -16.60 -8.62 1.09
CA GLU A 73 -17.06 -8.81 2.48
C GLU A 73 -17.66 -10.21 2.73
#